data_AF-A0A947CPQ6-F1
#
_entry.id   AF-A0A947CPQ6-F1
#
_cell.length_a   1.000
_cell.length_b   1.000
_cell.length_c   1.000
_cell.angle_alpha   90.00
_cell.angle_beta   90.00
_cell.angle_gamma   90.00
#
_symmetry.space_group_name_H-M   'P 1'
#
loop_
_entity.id
_entity.type
_entity.pdbx_description
1 polymer ?
#
loop_
_entity_poly.entity_id
_entity_poly.type
_entity_poly.pdbx_seq_one_letter_code
_entity_poly.pdbx_strand_id
1 'polypeptide(L)'
;MLEKSNIGGEFLDDETKERIRQIGQRKIRLGAQEQSILSDDEVKNLCISRGTLSQDERIIINGHMVQTIKMLEALPFPRNLRRVPEYAGGHHEKMDGSGYPKGLYAGDMSIPARIMAIADVFEALTASDRPYKKAKPLSLTLKIMS
;
A
#
# COMPACT_ATOMS: atom_id res chain seq x y z
N MET A 1 -2.01 -17.16 -16.79
CA MET A 1 -2.28 -17.17 -15.33
C MET A 1 -1.16 -16.45 -14.59
N LEU A 2 0.08 -16.96 -14.61
CA LEU A 2 1.23 -16.30 -13.97
C LEU A 2 1.45 -14.86 -14.46
N GLU A 3 1.29 -14.60 -15.75
CA GLU A 3 1.37 -13.25 -16.33
C GLU A 3 0.34 -12.28 -15.73
N LYS A 4 -0.87 -12.75 -15.41
CA LYS A 4 -1.90 -11.92 -14.77
C LYS A 4 -1.57 -11.64 -13.31
N SER A 5 -1.01 -12.61 -12.60
CA SER A 5 -0.57 -12.48 -11.21
C SER A 5 0.55 -11.45 -11.04
N ASN A 6 1.36 -11.21 -12.09
CA ASN A 6 2.51 -10.31 -12.04
C ASN A 6 2.19 -8.83 -12.32
N ILE A 7 0.93 -8.48 -12.61
CA ILE A 7 0.55 -7.09 -12.96
C ILE A 7 0.20 -6.28 -11.70
N GLY A 8 -0.17 -6.95 -10.59
CA GLY A 8 -0.54 -6.31 -9.32
C GLY A 8 -1.82 -5.46 -9.36
N GLY A 9 -2.56 -5.47 -10.48
CA GLY A 9 -3.76 -4.67 -10.71
C GLY A 9 -5.07 -5.32 -10.26
N GLU A 10 -5.12 -6.64 -10.14
CA GLU A 10 -6.30 -7.41 -9.73
C GLU A 10 -6.06 -8.13 -8.40
N PHE A 11 -7.14 -8.48 -7.70
CA PHE A 11 -7.06 -9.28 -6.48
C PHE A 11 -6.70 -10.73 -6.82
N LEU A 12 -5.66 -11.26 -6.17
CA LEU A 12 -5.30 -12.67 -6.27
C LEU A 12 -6.02 -13.48 -5.18
N ASP A 13 -6.92 -14.36 -5.60
CA ASP A 13 -7.65 -15.28 -4.73
C ASP A 13 -6.79 -16.46 -4.25
N ASP A 14 -7.30 -17.20 -3.26
CA ASP A 14 -6.57 -18.28 -2.61
C ASP A 14 -6.44 -19.53 -3.50
N GLU A 15 -7.40 -19.78 -4.40
CA GLU A 15 -7.31 -20.87 -5.38
C GLU A 15 -6.12 -20.65 -6.34
N THR A 16 -5.97 -19.41 -6.82
CA THR A 16 -4.91 -19.01 -7.71
C THR A 16 -3.55 -19.08 -7.02
N LYS A 17 -3.46 -18.64 -5.75
CA LYS A 17 -2.24 -18.80 -4.93
C LYS A 17 -1.85 -20.26 -4.78
N GLU A 18 -2.82 -21.13 -4.49
CA GLU A 18 -2.52 -22.54 -4.29
C GLU A 18 -2.01 -23.19 -5.58
N ARG A 19 -2.62 -22.83 -6.72
CA ARG A 19 -2.14 -23.27 -8.02
C ARG A 19 -0.73 -22.74 -8.34
N ILE A 20 -0.37 -21.53 -7.92
CA ILE A 20 1.02 -21.01 -8.03
C ILE A 20 1.98 -21.87 -7.21
N ARG A 21 1.63 -22.21 -5.97
CA ARG A 21 2.46 -23.08 -5.12
C ARG A 21 2.66 -24.47 -5.73
N GLN A 22 1.57 -25.06 -6.26
CA GLN A 22 1.63 -26.34 -6.96
C GLN A 22 2.52 -26.29 -8.21
N ILE A 23 2.50 -25.17 -8.95
CA ILE A 23 3.42 -24.95 -10.06
C ILE A 23 4.85 -24.88 -9.53
N GLY A 24 5.13 -24.06 -8.50
CA GLY A 24 6.46 -23.90 -7.94
C GLY A 24 7.10 -25.19 -7.44
N GLN A 25 6.31 -26.16 -6.97
CA GLN A 25 6.79 -27.48 -6.55
C GLN A 25 7.22 -28.39 -7.72
N ARG A 26 6.87 -28.06 -8.96
CA ARG A 26 7.28 -28.84 -10.12
C ARG A 26 8.78 -28.66 -10.33
N LYS A 27 9.48 -29.78 -10.47
CA LYS A 27 10.90 -29.79 -10.79
C LYS A 27 11.11 -29.91 -12.28
N ILE A 28 12.09 -29.18 -12.77
CA ILE A 28 12.58 -29.26 -14.13
C ILE A 28 14.05 -29.64 -14.13
N ARG A 29 14.47 -30.37 -15.16
CA ARG A 29 15.87 -30.75 -15.35
C ARG A 29 16.48 -29.83 -16.39
N LEU A 30 17.47 -29.05 -15.97
CA LEU A 30 18.24 -28.18 -16.85
C LEU A 30 19.67 -28.73 -16.90
N GLY A 31 19.94 -29.56 -17.91
CA GLY A 31 21.19 -30.30 -18.05
C GLY A 31 21.36 -31.37 -16.97
N ALA A 32 22.46 -31.30 -16.20
CA ALA A 32 22.75 -32.25 -15.13
C ALA A 32 22.07 -31.91 -13.80
N GLN A 33 21.50 -30.71 -13.67
CA GLN A 33 20.90 -30.22 -12.42
C GLN A 33 19.37 -30.28 -12.47
N GLU A 34 18.77 -30.60 -11.32
CA GLU A 34 17.34 -30.57 -11.09
C GLU A 34 17.03 -29.37 -10.19
N GLN A 35 16.07 -28.53 -10.60
CA GLN A 35 15.64 -27.37 -9.83
C GLN A 35 14.12 -27.19 -9.91
N SER A 36 13.55 -26.50 -8.92
CA SER A 36 12.15 -26.08 -8.98
C SER A 36 11.93 -25.11 -10.15
N ILE A 37 10.74 -25.14 -10.73
CA ILE A 37 10.38 -24.24 -11.84
C ILE A 37 10.26 -22.77 -11.41
N LEU A 38 9.96 -22.54 -10.13
CA LEU A 38 9.99 -21.25 -9.47
C LEU A 38 10.79 -21.39 -8.18
N SER A 39 11.58 -20.38 -7.85
CA SER A 39 12.20 -20.22 -6.53
C SER A 39 11.17 -19.89 -5.45
N ASP A 40 11.52 -20.10 -4.19
CA ASP A 40 10.65 -19.76 -3.05
C ASP A 40 10.33 -18.25 -3.02
N ASP A 41 11.28 -17.42 -3.43
CA ASP A 41 11.11 -15.97 -3.54
C ASP A 41 10.11 -15.58 -4.65
N GLU A 42 10.22 -16.20 -5.83
CA GLU A 42 9.26 -15.99 -6.91
C GLU A 42 7.86 -16.44 -6.52
N VAL A 43 7.72 -17.59 -5.83
CA VAL A 43 6.44 -18.05 -5.31
C VAL A 43 5.87 -17.06 -4.29
N LYS A 44 6.69 -16.55 -3.36
CA LYS A 44 6.28 -15.52 -2.39
C LYS A 44 5.74 -14.27 -3.09
N ASN A 45 6.46 -13.76 -4.09
CA ASN A 45 6.10 -12.53 -4.80
C ASN A 45 4.85 -12.73 -5.69
N LEU A 46 4.74 -13.87 -6.38
CA LEU A 46 3.57 -14.20 -7.20
C LEU A 46 2.30 -14.46 -6.37
N CYS A 47 2.42 -14.74 -5.07
CA CYS A 47 1.29 -14.95 -4.18
C CYS A 47 0.77 -13.67 -3.50
N ILE A 48 1.29 -12.49 -3.84
CA ILE A 48 0.80 -11.22 -3.30
C ILE A 48 -0.65 -10.97 -3.74
N SER A 49 -1.55 -10.81 -2.76
CA SER A 49 -2.99 -10.66 -3.03
C SER A 49 -3.39 -9.33 -3.66
N ARG A 50 -2.72 -8.23 -3.32
CA ARG A 50 -3.08 -6.87 -3.75
C ARG A 50 -1.84 -6.00 -3.90
N GLY A 51 -1.70 -5.39 -5.07
CA GLY A 51 -0.52 -4.62 -5.44
C GLY A 51 0.67 -5.54 -5.72
N THR A 52 1.87 -4.97 -5.65
CA THR A 52 3.12 -5.63 -6.06
C THR A 52 4.15 -5.74 -4.94
N LEU A 53 3.81 -5.26 -3.74
CA LEU A 53 4.72 -5.21 -2.62
C LEU A 53 4.42 -6.33 -1.64
N SER A 54 5.46 -7.07 -1.27
CA SER A 54 5.45 -7.96 -0.12
C SER A 54 5.25 -7.16 1.18
N GLN A 55 4.97 -7.87 2.27
CA GLN A 55 4.80 -7.24 3.57
C GLN A 55 6.08 -6.52 4.04
N ASP A 56 7.24 -7.12 3.78
CA ASP A 56 8.55 -6.56 4.17
C ASP A 56 8.84 -5.27 3.40
N GLU A 57 8.61 -5.26 2.08
CA GLU A 57 8.77 -4.07 1.24
C GLU A 57 7.76 -2.97 1.63
N ARG A 58 6.53 -3.36 1.99
CA ARG A 58 5.53 -2.40 2.45
C ARG A 58 5.95 -1.73 3.77
N ILE A 59 6.58 -2.46 4.69
CA ILE A 59 7.15 -1.89 5.92
C ILE A 59 8.24 -0.86 5.57
N ILE A 60 9.14 -1.21 4.64
CA ILE A 60 10.21 -0.30 4.19
C ILE A 60 9.62 0.99 3.59
N ILE A 61 8.67 0.85 2.66
CA ILE A 61 8.03 1.99 2.01
C ILE A 61 7.27 2.84 3.03
N ASN A 62 6.48 2.25 3.93
CA ASN A 62 5.76 2.99 4.97
C ASN A 62 6.72 3.78 5.88
N GLY A 63 7.99 3.38 5.98
CA GLY A 63 9.04 4.09 6.68
C GLY A 63 9.25 5.54 6.24
N HIS A 64 8.85 5.91 5.01
CA HIS A 64 8.92 7.31 4.55
C HIS A 64 8.17 8.27 5.48
N MET A 65 7.07 7.83 6.10
CA MET A 65 6.29 8.65 7.04
C MET A 65 7.04 8.92 8.33
N VAL A 66 7.76 7.92 8.83
CA VAL A 66 8.62 8.07 10.02
C VAL A 66 9.72 9.10 9.73
N GLN A 67 10.30 9.06 8.53
CA GLN A 67 11.32 10.04 8.13
C GLN A 67 10.74 11.44 7.96
N THR A 68 9.57 11.57 7.33
CA THR A 68 8.83 12.85 7.22
C THR A 68 8.59 13.48 8.59
N ILE A 69 8.08 12.70 9.55
CA ILE A 69 7.84 13.18 10.93
C ILE A 69 9.15 13.67 11.55
N LYS A 70 10.21 12.85 11.53
CA LYS A 70 11.51 13.21 12.10
C LYS A 70 12.07 14.50 11.50
N MET A 71 12.00 14.64 10.17
CA MET A 71 12.50 15.83 9.47
C MET A 71 11.68 17.07 9.87
N LEU A 72 10.35 16.98 9.84
CA LEU A 72 9.48 18.12 10.12
C LEU A 72 9.49 18.53 11.60
N GLU A 73 9.58 17.57 12.54
CA GLU A 73 9.71 17.86 13.96
C GLU A 73 11.02 18.58 14.31
N ALA A 74 12.07 18.41 13.50
CA ALA A 74 13.35 19.10 13.68
C ALA A 74 13.35 20.54 13.13
N LEU A 75 12.35 20.94 12.34
CA LEU A 75 12.30 22.28 11.75
C LEU A 75 11.72 23.32 12.73
N PRO A 76 12.28 24.54 12.78
CA PRO A 76 11.80 25.62 13.65
C PRO A 76 10.57 26.31 13.06
N PHE A 77 9.43 25.63 13.03
CA PHE A 77 8.19 26.21 12.51
C PHE A 77 7.72 27.41 13.36
N PRO A 78 7.25 28.50 12.72
CA PRO A 78 6.57 29.58 13.44
C PRO A 78 5.27 29.06 14.09
N ARG A 79 4.76 29.78 15.09
CA ARG A 79 3.61 29.32 15.91
C ARG A 79 2.40 28.87 15.08
N ASN A 80 2.10 29.57 14.00
CA ASN A 80 0.98 29.27 13.10
C ASN A 80 1.18 27.97 12.28
N LEU A 81 2.41 27.48 12.14
CA LEU A 81 2.75 26.27 11.38
C LEU A 81 3.22 25.11 12.26
N ARG A 82 3.17 25.25 13.59
CA ARG A 82 3.66 24.23 14.54
C ARG A 82 3.03 22.84 14.37
N ARG A 83 1.86 22.76 13.73
CA ARG A 83 1.11 21.51 13.50
C ARG A 83 1.38 20.84 12.15
N VAL A 84 2.24 21.42 11.31
CA VAL A 84 2.64 20.81 10.03
C VAL A 84 3.14 19.36 10.20
N PRO A 85 3.99 19.03 11.20
CA PRO A 85 4.44 17.64 11.39
C PRO A 85 3.29 16.68 11.69
N GLU A 86 2.26 17.12 12.41
CA GLU A 86 1.08 16.31 12.71
C GLU A 86 0.28 16.00 11.43
N TYR A 87 0.01 17.02 10.61
CA TYR A 87 -0.82 16.84 9.41
C TYR A 87 -0.09 16.04 8.35
N ALA A 88 1.16 16.40 8.08
CA ALA A 88 2.00 15.71 7.11
C ALA A 88 2.37 14.31 7.60
N GLY A 89 2.57 14.09 8.89
CA GLY A 89 2.88 12.77 9.45
C GLY A 89 1.68 11.85 9.60
N GLY A 90 0.48 12.42 9.73
CA GLY A 90 -0.76 11.69 10.04
C GLY A 90 -1.70 11.46 8.86
N HIS A 91 -1.40 11.94 7.65
CA HIS A 91 -2.33 11.81 6.51
C HIS A 91 -2.54 10.37 6.01
N HIS A 92 -1.65 9.44 6.37
CA HIS A 92 -1.81 7.99 6.14
C HIS A 92 -2.46 7.24 7.32
N GLU A 93 -2.79 7.94 8.41
CA GLU A 93 -3.59 7.36 9.48
C GLU A 93 -5.03 7.15 9.01
N LYS A 94 -5.69 6.14 9.58
CA LYS A 94 -7.07 5.81 9.27
C LYS A 94 -7.89 5.85 10.54
N MET A 95 -9.11 6.32 10.44
CA MET A 95 -10.00 6.52 11.59
C MET A 95 -10.29 5.24 12.40
N ASP A 96 -10.07 4.07 11.80
CA ASP A 96 -10.25 2.74 12.40
C ASP A 96 -8.97 2.14 13.03
N GLY A 97 -7.85 2.88 13.05
CA GLY A 97 -6.57 2.42 13.60
C GLY A 97 -5.76 1.52 12.65
N SER A 98 -6.26 1.19 11.45
CA SER A 98 -5.52 0.37 10.47
C SER A 98 -4.51 1.16 9.63
N GLY A 99 -4.33 2.44 9.97
CA GLY A 99 -3.38 3.35 9.34
C GLY A 99 -1.96 3.24 9.89
N TYR A 100 -1.09 4.13 9.43
CA TYR A 100 0.32 4.19 9.84
C TYR A 100 0.81 5.65 9.79
N PRO A 101 1.90 6.01 10.49
CA PRO A 101 2.85 5.14 11.20
C PRO A 101 2.51 4.81 12.67
N LYS A 102 1.56 5.51 13.30
CA LYS A 102 1.25 5.39 14.73
C LYS A 102 0.01 4.52 15.01
N GLY A 103 -0.84 4.27 14.01
CA GLY A 103 -2.05 3.45 14.19
C GLY A 103 -3.12 4.17 15.02
N LEU A 104 -3.32 5.47 14.72
CA LEU A 104 -4.21 6.33 15.50
C LEU A 104 -5.68 6.04 15.22
N TYR A 105 -6.52 6.14 16.24
CA TYR A 105 -7.97 6.14 16.07
C TYR A 105 -8.48 7.56 15.84
N ALA A 106 -9.73 7.68 15.35
CA ALA A 106 -10.34 8.98 15.07
C ALA A 106 -10.27 9.98 16.24
N GLY A 107 -10.36 9.49 17.49
CA GLY A 107 -10.29 10.31 18.71
C GLY A 107 -8.89 10.88 18.99
N ASP A 108 -7.84 10.22 18.51
CA ASP A 108 -6.44 10.64 18.68
C ASP A 108 -6.02 11.66 17.62
N MET A 109 -6.77 11.75 16.52
CA MET A 109 -6.52 12.66 15.42
C MET A 109 -7.28 13.97 15.61
N SER A 110 -6.63 15.08 15.30
CA SER A 110 -7.33 16.35 15.24
C SER A 110 -8.26 16.47 14.03
N ILE A 111 -9.21 17.41 14.09
CA ILE A 111 -10.11 17.70 12.97
C ILE A 111 -9.33 17.97 11.66
N PRO A 112 -8.31 18.86 11.63
CA PRO A 112 -7.54 19.08 10.40
C PRO A 112 -6.81 17.84 9.88
N ALA A 113 -6.26 17.00 10.78
CA ALA A 113 -5.61 15.75 10.38
C ALA A 113 -6.61 14.77 9.72
N ARG A 114 -7.82 14.65 10.29
CA ARG A 114 -8.89 13.83 9.68
C ARG A 114 -9.33 14.37 8.33
N ILE A 115 -9.46 15.69 8.18
CA ILE A 115 -9.78 16.33 6.90
C ILE A 115 -8.68 16.04 5.86
N MET A 116 -7.41 16.16 6.23
CA MET A 116 -6.29 15.87 5.34
C MET A 116 -6.30 14.42 4.84
N ALA A 117 -6.49 13.45 5.74
CA ALA A 117 -6.57 12.03 5.35
C ALA A 117 -7.73 11.76 4.38
N ILE A 118 -8.90 12.36 4.61
CA ILE A 118 -10.05 12.25 3.71
C ILE A 118 -9.75 12.89 2.34
N ALA A 119 -9.17 14.09 2.34
CA ALA A 119 -8.85 14.83 1.12
C ALA A 119 -7.81 14.08 0.25
N ASP A 120 -6.77 13.52 0.86
CA ASP A 120 -5.75 12.74 0.14
C ASP A 120 -6.34 11.49 -0.53
N VAL A 121 -7.18 10.74 0.18
CA VAL A 121 -7.88 9.57 -0.38
C VAL A 121 -8.84 9.97 -1.49
N PHE A 122 -9.62 11.03 -1.28
CA PHE A 122 -10.56 11.53 -2.29
C PHE A 122 -9.82 11.89 -3.58
N GLU A 123 -8.78 12.71 -3.47
CA GLU A 123 -7.96 13.14 -4.61
C GLU A 123 -7.32 11.93 -5.31
N ALA A 124 -6.80 10.98 -4.54
CA ALA A 124 -6.25 9.76 -5.10
C ALA A 124 -7.29 8.95 -5.92
N LEU A 125 -8.58 9.01 -5.59
CA LEU A 125 -9.64 8.30 -6.32
C LEU A 125 -10.17 9.08 -7.53
N THR A 126 -10.18 10.41 -7.48
CA THR A 126 -10.79 11.28 -8.49
C THR A 126 -9.81 11.88 -9.50
N ALA A 127 -8.51 11.88 -9.21
CA ALA A 127 -7.47 12.41 -10.08
C ALA A 127 -7.49 11.76 -11.48
N SER A 128 -7.63 12.59 -12.53
CA SER A 128 -7.72 12.17 -13.93
C SER A 128 -6.36 12.09 -14.65
N ASP A 129 -5.31 12.63 -14.04
CA ASP A 129 -3.96 12.76 -14.56
C ASP A 129 -3.05 11.55 -14.26
N ARG A 130 -3.53 10.56 -13.50
CA ARG A 130 -2.75 9.36 -13.17
C ARG A 130 -2.73 8.37 -14.34
N PRO A 131 -1.56 8.09 -14.96
CA PRO A 131 -1.49 7.33 -16.21
C PRO A 131 -1.91 5.85 -16.08
N TYR A 132 -1.84 5.30 -14.87
CA TYR A 132 -2.10 3.89 -14.58
C TYR A 132 -3.55 3.59 -14.14
N LYS A 133 -4.40 4.61 -13.97
CA LYS A 133 -5.81 4.39 -13.60
C LYS A 133 -6.72 5.51 -14.08
N LYS A 134 -7.94 5.16 -14.50
CA LYS A 134 -8.98 6.15 -14.78
C LYS A 134 -9.52 6.74 -13.47
N ALA A 135 -9.83 8.03 -13.49
CA ALA A 135 -10.56 8.70 -12.42
C ALA A 135 -11.88 7.97 -12.13
N LYS A 136 -12.21 7.81 -10.85
CA LYS A 136 -13.48 7.22 -10.43
C LYS A 136 -14.58 8.31 -10.44
N PRO A 137 -15.81 7.97 -10.85
CA PRO A 137 -16.93 8.90 -10.74
C PRO A 137 -17.24 9.16 -9.27
N LEU A 138 -17.78 10.35 -8.97
CA LEU A 138 -18.09 10.79 -7.62
C LEU A 138 -18.92 9.79 -6.82
N SER A 139 -19.94 9.19 -7.45
CA SER A 139 -20.80 8.18 -6.81
C SER A 139 -20.03 6.95 -6.33
N LEU A 140 -19.04 6.50 -7.09
CA LEU A 140 -18.19 5.36 -6.71
C LEU A 140 -17.19 5.77 -5.63
N THR A 141 -16.59 6.96 -5.73
CA THR A 141 -15.66 7.48 -4.72
C THR A 141 -16.34 7.59 -3.36
N LEU A 142 -17.54 8.17 -3.30
CA LEU A 142 -18.31 8.29 -2.06
C LEU A 142 -18.68 6.92 -1.46
N LYS A 143 -19.02 5.94 -2.30
CA LYS A 143 -19.29 4.57 -1.86
C LYS A 143 -18.05 3.84 -1.33
N ILE A 144 -16.87 4.17 -1.82
CA ILE A 144 -15.60 3.60 -1.32
C ILE A 144 -15.22 4.22 0.03
N MET A 145 -15.57 5.48 0.26
CA MET A 145 -15.19 6.26 1.45
C MET A 145 -16.21 6.20 2.59
N SER A 146 -17.42 5.69 2.34
CA SER A 146 -18.49 5.48 3.34
C SER A 146 -18.29 4.21 4.14
#